data_AF-A0A370DQN3-F1
#
_entry.id   AF-A0A370DQN3-F1
#
_cell.length_a   1.000
_cell.length_b   1.000
_cell.length_c   1.000
_cell.angle_alpha   90.00
_cell.angle_beta   90.00
_cell.angle_gamma   90.00
#
_symmetry.space_group_name_H-M   'P 1'
#
loop_
_entity.id
_entity.type
_entity.pdbx_description
1 polymer ?
#
loop_
_entity_poly.entity_id
_entity_poly.type
_entity_poly.pdbx_seq_one_letter_code
_entity_poly.pdbx_strand_id
1 'polypeptide(L)'
;MRNGVASQTLLEDLQQLDAHKIHIAHWLGQSGQVETALEQFNTLLTEQVRILGVDHPDTLITRNNMAYLLAQSGFVEASLKQFNTLLTDQVHILGEKHPDTINILQAIDYLNGRLAGSNDQEDGHK
;
A
#
# COMPACT_ATOMS: atom_id res chain seq x y z
N MET A 1 -30.53 -24.42 9.43
CA MET A 1 -29.24 -24.49 8.71
C MET A 1 -29.36 -23.72 7.39
N ARG A 2 -28.88 -22.47 7.31
CA ARG A 2 -28.52 -21.72 6.07
C ARG A 2 -28.24 -20.24 6.40
N ASN A 3 -27.16 -19.96 7.14
CA ASN A 3 -26.65 -18.58 7.33
C ASN A 3 -25.18 -18.43 6.89
N GLY A 4 -24.61 -19.41 6.18
CA GLY A 4 -23.20 -19.39 5.76
C GLY A 4 -22.96 -18.79 4.37
N VAL A 5 -23.91 -18.95 3.43
CA VAL A 5 -23.69 -18.54 2.03
C VAL A 5 -23.84 -17.04 1.79
N ALA A 6 -24.77 -16.34 2.47
CA ALA A 6 -24.99 -14.90 2.23
C ALA A 6 -23.81 -14.02 2.66
N SER A 7 -23.08 -14.41 3.71
CA SER A 7 -21.87 -13.73 4.16
C SER A 7 -20.68 -14.01 3.24
N GLN A 8 -20.65 -15.19 2.63
CA GLN A 8 -19.57 -15.64 1.75
C GLN A 8 -19.67 -14.97 0.37
N THR A 9 -20.88 -14.84 -0.19
CA THR A 9 -21.09 -14.13 -1.47
C THR A 9 -20.82 -12.63 -1.35
N LEU A 10 -21.19 -12.00 -0.23
CA LEU A 10 -20.90 -10.58 0.02
C LEU A 10 -19.39 -10.31 0.15
N LEU A 11 -18.66 -11.27 0.73
CA LEU A 11 -17.21 -11.20 0.87
C LEU A 11 -16.51 -11.38 -0.48
N GLU A 12 -16.96 -12.35 -1.29
CA GLU A 12 -16.43 -12.57 -2.65
C GLU A 12 -16.70 -11.37 -3.57
N ASP A 13 -17.91 -10.79 -3.53
CA ASP A 13 -18.24 -9.58 -4.28
C ASP A 13 -17.39 -8.38 -3.84
N LEU A 14 -17.10 -8.25 -2.54
CA LEU A 14 -16.20 -7.23 -2.02
C LEU A 14 -14.76 -7.45 -2.50
N GLN A 15 -14.24 -8.68 -2.44
CA GLN A 15 -12.89 -8.99 -2.92
C GLN A 15 -12.73 -8.72 -4.42
N GLN A 16 -13.75 -9.01 -5.22
CA GLN A 16 -13.72 -8.76 -6.65
C GLN A 16 -13.81 -7.26 -6.98
N LEU A 17 -14.61 -6.52 -6.21
CA LEU A 17 -14.69 -5.05 -6.30
C LEU A 17 -13.38 -4.38 -5.87
N ASP A 18 -12.71 -4.91 -4.85
CA ASP A 18 -11.44 -4.40 -4.32
C ASP A 18 -10.32 -4.55 -5.35
N ALA A 19 -10.20 -5.72 -5.99
CA ALA A 19 -9.21 -5.93 -7.05
C ALA A 19 -9.42 -4.96 -8.22
N HIS A 20 -10.68 -4.69 -8.60
CA HIS A 20 -10.98 -3.74 -9.66
C HIS A 20 -10.59 -2.30 -9.28
N LYS A 21 -10.92 -1.87 -8.07
CA LYS A 21 -10.56 -0.55 -7.53
C LYS A 21 -9.04 -0.35 -7.45
N ILE A 22 -8.30 -1.38 -7.00
CA ILE A 22 -6.82 -1.35 -6.96
C ILE A 22 -6.24 -1.15 -8.36
N HIS A 23 -6.74 -1.89 -9.36
CA HIS A 23 -6.28 -1.71 -10.73
C HIS A 23 -6.56 -0.29 -11.24
N ILE A 24 -7.77 0.22 -11.08
CA ILE A 24 -8.12 1.59 -11.51
C ILE A 24 -7.21 2.62 -10.83
N ALA A 25 -7.02 2.53 -9.52
CA ALA A 25 -6.15 3.45 -8.78
C ALA A 25 -4.70 3.39 -9.29
N HIS A 26 -4.19 2.19 -9.62
CA HIS A 26 -2.88 2.05 -10.21
C HIS A 26 -2.78 2.72 -11.60
N TRP A 27 -3.78 2.52 -12.47
CA TRP A 27 -3.84 3.18 -13.78
C TRP A 27 -3.92 4.71 -13.67
N LEU A 28 -4.69 5.23 -12.69
CA LEU A 28 -4.77 6.66 -12.40
C LEU A 28 -3.41 7.21 -11.98
N GLY A 29 -2.69 6.48 -11.12
CA GLY A 29 -1.34 6.81 -10.71
C GLY A 29 -0.35 6.90 -11.88
N GLN A 30 -0.39 5.91 -12.78
CA GLN A 30 0.43 5.91 -14.01
C GLN A 30 0.07 7.05 -14.96
N SER A 31 -1.19 7.50 -14.94
CA SER A 31 -1.66 8.64 -15.72
C SER A 31 -1.30 10.01 -15.11
N GLY A 32 -0.56 10.02 -14.00
CA GLY A 32 -0.18 11.24 -13.27
C GLY A 32 -1.26 11.78 -12.33
N GLN A 33 -2.42 11.11 -12.22
CA GLN A 33 -3.52 11.49 -11.33
C GLN A 33 -3.33 10.88 -9.94
N VAL A 34 -2.22 11.24 -9.31
CA VAL A 34 -1.76 10.63 -8.04
C VAL A 34 -2.73 10.91 -6.91
N GLU A 35 -3.21 12.14 -6.77
CA GLU A 35 -4.17 12.51 -5.73
C GLU A 35 -5.47 11.71 -5.84
N THR A 36 -6.03 11.61 -7.04
CA THR A 36 -7.25 10.82 -7.29
C THR A 36 -7.02 9.34 -7.00
N ALA A 37 -5.86 8.79 -7.38
CA ALA A 37 -5.51 7.42 -7.06
C ALA A 37 -5.41 7.18 -5.54
N LEU A 38 -4.82 8.12 -4.79
CA LEU A 38 -4.75 8.06 -3.33
C LEU A 38 -6.13 8.17 -2.67
N GLU A 39 -7.03 9.01 -3.19
CA GLU A 39 -8.42 9.08 -2.71
C GLU A 39 -9.17 7.74 -2.88
N GLN A 40 -8.98 7.08 -4.03
CA GLN A 40 -9.56 5.76 -4.28
C GLN A 40 -9.00 4.71 -3.31
N PHE A 41 -7.67 4.70 -3.11
CA PHE A 41 -7.03 3.79 -2.15
C PHE A 41 -7.48 4.06 -0.70
N ASN A 42 -7.62 5.32 -0.29
CA ASN A 42 -8.11 5.66 1.06
C ASN A 42 -9.56 5.25 1.29
N THR A 43 -10.42 5.44 0.28
CA THR A 43 -11.82 5.00 0.34
C THR A 43 -11.88 3.49 0.50
N LEU A 44 -11.14 2.76 -0.34
CA LEU A 44 -11.05 1.30 -0.28
C LEU A 44 -10.51 0.83 1.08
N LEU A 45 -9.43 1.43 1.57
CA LEU A 45 -8.81 1.08 2.84
C LEU A 45 -9.80 1.25 4.01
N THR A 46 -10.60 2.32 3.99
CA THR A 46 -11.63 2.56 5.01
C THR A 46 -12.70 1.47 5.01
N GLU A 47 -13.12 1.02 3.83
CA GLU A 47 -14.07 -0.10 3.69
C GLU A 47 -13.47 -1.42 4.16
N GLN A 48 -12.25 -1.74 3.74
CA GLN A 48 -11.53 -2.96 4.11
C GLN A 48 -11.27 -3.02 5.63
N VAL A 49 -10.80 -1.94 6.24
CA VAL A 49 -10.60 -1.88 7.71
C VAL A 49 -11.92 -2.10 8.45
N ARG A 50 -13.04 -1.56 7.95
CA ARG A 50 -14.35 -1.70 8.58
C ARG A 50 -14.92 -3.12 8.47
N ILE A 51 -14.72 -3.80 7.35
CA ILE A 51 -15.33 -5.11 7.06
C ILE A 51 -14.41 -6.27 7.45
N LEU A 52 -13.13 -6.17 7.07
CA LEU A 52 -12.12 -7.23 7.19
C LEU A 52 -11.20 -7.04 8.40
N GLY A 53 -10.99 -5.78 8.81
CA GLY A 53 -10.06 -5.41 9.86
C GLY A 53 -8.70 -4.93 9.33
N VAL A 54 -7.95 -4.27 10.21
CA VAL A 54 -6.66 -3.64 9.88
C VAL A 54 -5.55 -4.65 9.54
N ASP A 55 -5.66 -5.87 10.07
CA ASP A 55 -4.67 -6.94 9.91
C ASP A 55 -4.96 -7.87 8.73
N HIS A 56 -6.07 -7.67 8.03
CA HIS A 56 -6.47 -8.56 6.94
C HIS A 56 -5.50 -8.44 5.75
N PRO A 57 -5.11 -9.55 5.09
CA PRO A 57 -4.19 -9.53 3.96
C PRO A 57 -4.54 -8.51 2.87
N ASP A 58 -5.82 -8.43 2.47
CA ASP A 58 -6.29 -7.48 1.45
C ASP A 58 -6.08 -6.01 1.87
N THR A 59 -6.27 -5.71 3.16
CA THR A 59 -6.01 -4.38 3.75
C THR A 59 -4.52 -4.04 3.68
N LEU A 60 -3.65 -5.01 4.02
CA LEU A 60 -2.20 -4.83 3.97
C LEU A 60 -1.71 -4.63 2.53
N ILE A 61 -2.27 -5.38 1.56
CA ILE A 61 -1.98 -5.22 0.13
C ILE A 61 -2.33 -3.81 -0.36
N THR A 62 -3.52 -3.29 0.01
CA THR A 62 -3.95 -1.94 -0.35
C THR A 62 -2.99 -0.88 0.20
N ARG A 63 -2.56 -1.00 1.47
CA ARG A 63 -1.59 -0.08 2.08
C ARG A 63 -0.24 -0.12 1.38
N ASN A 64 0.24 -1.31 1.02
CA ASN A 64 1.47 -1.51 0.27
C ASN A 64 1.42 -0.82 -1.11
N ASN A 65 0.31 -1.01 -1.84
CA ASN A 65 0.11 -0.38 -3.15
C ASN A 65 0.06 1.15 -3.06
N MET A 66 -0.58 1.69 -2.03
CA MET A 66 -0.63 3.13 -1.80
C MET A 66 0.76 3.72 -1.52
N ALA A 67 1.59 3.03 -0.72
CA ALA A 67 2.96 3.42 -0.46
C ALA A 67 3.83 3.35 -1.73
N TYR A 68 3.64 2.33 -2.56
CA TYR A 68 4.36 2.19 -3.84
C TYR A 68 3.97 3.30 -4.83
N LEU A 69 2.69 3.64 -4.92
CA LEU A 69 2.22 4.76 -5.74
C LEU A 69 2.92 6.07 -5.35
N LEU A 70 2.96 6.39 -4.04
CA LEU A 70 3.68 7.57 -3.55
C LEU A 70 5.15 7.57 -3.97
N ALA A 71 5.82 6.41 -3.89
CA ALA A 71 7.19 6.28 -4.34
C ALA A 71 7.35 6.53 -5.85
N GLN A 72 6.46 5.99 -6.68
CA GLN A 72 6.51 6.20 -8.13
C GLN A 72 6.24 7.65 -8.53
N SER A 73 5.40 8.34 -7.77
CA SER A 73 5.04 9.74 -7.98
C SER A 73 6.07 10.74 -7.45
N GLY A 74 7.18 10.27 -6.89
CA GLY A 74 8.25 11.13 -6.36
C GLY A 74 8.07 11.58 -4.91
N PHE A 75 6.97 11.22 -4.25
CA PHE A 75 6.72 11.50 -2.83
C PHE A 75 7.44 10.48 -1.93
N VAL A 76 8.77 10.44 -2.01
CA VAL A 76 9.62 9.42 -1.37
C VAL A 76 9.46 9.42 0.15
N GLU A 77 9.46 10.59 0.79
CA GLU A 77 9.32 10.71 2.25
C GLU A 77 7.94 10.23 2.73
N ALA A 78 6.87 10.58 2.01
CA ALA A 78 5.52 10.14 2.33
C ALA A 78 5.39 8.62 2.16
N SER A 79 5.99 8.06 1.11
CA SER A 79 6.05 6.61 0.88
C SER A 79 6.79 5.89 2.01
N LEU A 80 7.97 6.39 2.41
CA LEU A 80 8.74 5.84 3.54
C LEU A 80 7.93 5.85 4.84
N LYS A 81 7.19 6.92 5.12
CA LYS A 81 6.33 6.99 6.32
C LYS A 81 5.23 5.92 6.29
N GLN A 82 4.61 5.69 5.14
CA GLN A 82 3.60 4.64 4.98
C GLN A 82 4.20 3.24 5.13
N PHE A 83 5.33 2.98 4.49
CA PHE A 83 6.03 1.70 4.62
C PHE A 83 6.50 1.42 6.05
N ASN A 84 7.04 2.40 6.78
CA ASN A 84 7.42 2.23 8.19
C ASN A 84 6.23 1.90 9.09
N THR A 85 5.08 2.53 8.84
CA THR A 85 3.85 2.23 9.59
C THR A 85 3.40 0.80 9.29
N LEU A 86 3.37 0.41 8.01
CA LEU A 86 2.98 -0.94 7.58
C LEU A 86 3.96 -2.01 8.10
N LEU A 87 5.26 -1.71 8.14
CA LEU A 87 6.28 -2.59 8.67
C LEU A 87 6.04 -2.89 10.14
N THR A 88 5.71 -1.88 10.94
CA THR A 88 5.43 -2.04 12.38
C THR A 88 4.26 -3.00 12.59
N ASP A 89 3.20 -2.85 11.80
CA ASP A 89 2.02 -3.72 11.86
C ASP A 89 2.36 -5.14 11.40
N GLN A 90 3.03 -5.31 10.25
CA GLN A 90 3.39 -6.63 9.74
C GLN A 90 4.38 -7.38 10.62
N VAL A 91 5.38 -6.71 11.20
CA VAL A 91 6.30 -7.34 12.16
C VAL A 91 5.53 -7.86 13.36
N HIS A 92 4.54 -7.11 13.85
CA HIS A 92 3.73 -7.52 14.99
C HIS A 92 2.83 -8.73 14.66
N ILE A 93 2.24 -8.75 13.46
CA ILE A 93 1.25 -9.78 13.05
C ILE A 93 1.92 -11.05 12.52
N LEU A 94 2.88 -10.89 11.60
CA LEU A 94 3.48 -11.97 10.80
C LEU A 94 4.90 -12.33 11.26
N GLY A 95 5.58 -11.42 11.95
CA GLY A 95 6.96 -11.57 12.40
C GLY A 95 8.01 -11.10 11.37
N GLU A 96 9.20 -10.77 11.87
CA GLU A 96 10.29 -10.15 11.09
C GLU A 96 10.78 -10.96 9.88
N LYS A 97 10.56 -12.29 9.90
CA LYS A 97 11.02 -13.22 8.85
C LYS A 97 9.96 -13.53 7.80
N HIS A 98 8.78 -12.95 7.90
CA HIS A 98 7.73 -13.18 6.92
C HIS A 98 8.13 -12.57 5.57
N PRO A 99 7.87 -13.24 4.43
CA PRO A 99 8.17 -12.70 3.10
C PRO A 99 7.64 -11.29 2.86
N ASP A 100 6.41 -11.01 3.31
CA ASP A 100 5.82 -9.68 3.16
C ASP A 100 6.57 -8.61 3.95
N THR A 101 7.02 -8.93 5.17
CA THR A 101 7.82 -8.03 6.00
C THR A 101 9.18 -7.74 5.37
N ILE A 102 9.81 -8.77 4.80
CA ILE A 102 11.06 -8.64 4.07
C ILE A 102 10.87 -7.75 2.83
N ASN A 103 9.77 -7.90 2.09
CA ASN A 103 9.47 -7.06 0.93
C ASN A 103 9.36 -5.57 1.32
N ILE A 104 8.71 -5.26 2.45
CA ILE A 104 8.61 -3.88 2.95
C ILE A 104 9.99 -3.34 3.34
N LEU A 105 10.82 -4.13 4.03
CA LEU A 105 12.19 -3.74 4.39
C LEU A 105 13.03 -3.41 3.16
N GLN A 106 12.94 -4.24 2.12
CA GLN A 106 13.62 -4.00 0.84
C GLN A 106 13.10 -2.73 0.14
N ALA A 107 11.80 -2.48 0.18
CA ALA A 107 11.23 -1.26 -0.37
C ALA A 107 11.73 -0.01 0.37
N ILE A 108 11.81 -0.06 1.70
CA ILE A 108 12.35 1.03 2.53
C ILE A 108 13.83 1.29 2.20
N ASP A 109 14.65 0.23 2.12
CA ASP A 109 16.07 0.34 1.81
C ASP A 109 16.30 0.97 0.42
N TYR A 110 15.56 0.49 -0.58
CA TYR A 110 15.58 1.06 -1.94
C TYR A 110 15.21 2.54 -1.95
N LEU A 111 14.17 2.94 -1.23
CA LEU A 111 13.72 4.33 -1.16
C LEU A 111 14.70 5.23 -0.41
N ASN A 112 15.34 4.74 0.64
CA ASN A 112 16.41 5.45 1.35
C ASN A 112 17.62 5.67 0.44
N GLY A 113 18.03 4.67 -0.33
CA GLY A 113 19.10 4.82 -1.33
C GLY A 113 18.76 5.86 -2.40
N ARG A 114 17.50 5.89 -2.88
CA ARG A 114 17.02 6.91 -3.82
C ARG A 114 17.01 8.31 -3.22
N LEU A 115 16.62 8.46 -1.94
CA LEU A 115 16.63 9.74 -1.24
C LEU A 115 18.07 10.24 -1.04
N ALA A 116 19.00 9.36 -0.66
CA ALA A 116 20.42 9.69 -0.50
C ALA A 116 21.06 10.14 -1.82
N GLY A 117 20.84 9.39 -2.92
CA GLY A 117 21.37 9.76 -4.24
C GLY A 117 20.76 11.04 -4.83
N SER A 118 19.59 11.48 -4.35
CA SER A 118 18.99 12.77 -4.75
C SER A 118 19.70 13.95 -4.07
N ASN A 119 20.22 13.75 -2.85
CA ASN A 119 20.91 14.77 -2.07
C ASN A 119 22.37 14.98 -2.51
N ASP A 120 22.99 13.98 -3.15
CA ASP A 120 24.37 14.06 -3.64
C ASP A 120 24.52 14.88 -4.94
N GLN A 121 23.42 15.23 -5.60
CA GLN A 121 23.44 15.98 -6.88
C GLN A 121 23.47 17.51 -6.71
N GLU A 122 23.41 18.06 -5.48
CA GLU A 122 23.39 19.51 -5.24
C GLU A 122 24.77 20.16 -4.98
N ASP A 123 25.87 19.40 -4.86
CA ASP A 123 27.21 19.97 -4.57
C ASP A 123 28.19 19.89 -5.76
N GLY A 124 27.72 20.30 -6.95
CA GLY A 124 28.45 20.12 -8.22
C GLY A 124 28.60 21.34 -9.12
N HIS A 125 28.24 22.56 -8.67
CA HIS A 125 28.42 23.78 -9.46
C HIS A 125 29.13 24.88 -8.67
N LYS A 126 30.47 24.86 -8.74
CA LYS A 126 31.33 26.05 -8.61
C LYS A 126 32.06 26.29 -9.91
#